data_AF-A0A7V3MF36-F1
#
_entry.id   AF-A0A7V3MF36-F1
#
_cell.length_a   1.000
_cell.length_b   1.000
_cell.length_c   1.000
_cell.angle_alpha   90.00
_cell.angle_beta   90.00
_cell.angle_gamma   90.00
#
_symmetry.space_group_name_H-M   'P 1'
#
loop_
_entity.id
_entity.type
_entity.pdbx_description
1 polymer ?
#
loop_
_entity_poly.entity_id
_entity_poly.type
_entity_poly.pdbx_seq_one_letter_code
_entity_poly.pdbx_strand_id
1 'polypeptide(L)'
;MLDIHLPLMLFVLALFLTLLVLLNNMLFQPLVKFMDDRDASIAKDLEAAKGLSGNTDELNAKADEIISNAKNEAASIRQKAIDDEKTLAASKVETKQNELDTEYNKFVEKLNSEKENLKNSLLSQMPLFKESLKAKFTKL
;
A
#
# COMPACT_ATOMS: atom_id res chain seq x y z
N MET A 1 88.18 43.39 -17.86
CA MET A 1 88.56 43.30 -16.44
C MET A 1 87.29 43.02 -15.66
N LEU A 2 87.16 41.79 -15.14
CA LEU A 2 86.12 41.45 -14.18
C LEU A 2 86.69 41.87 -12.82
N ASP A 3 86.45 43.11 -12.42
CA ASP A 3 86.73 43.55 -11.05
C ASP A 3 85.65 42.93 -10.15
N ILE A 4 85.92 41.71 -9.71
CA ILE A 4 85.08 40.98 -8.77
C ILE A 4 85.26 41.64 -7.40
N HIS A 5 84.39 42.61 -7.11
CA HIS A 5 84.30 43.22 -5.80
C HIS A 5 83.52 42.29 -4.87
N LEU A 6 84.25 41.45 -4.13
CA LEU A 6 83.70 40.52 -3.13
C LEU A 6 82.69 41.20 -2.16
N PRO A 7 82.90 42.44 -1.68
CA PRO A 7 81.92 43.13 -0.82
C PRO A 7 80.60 43.43 -1.53
N LEU A 8 80.63 43.84 -2.81
CA LEU A 8 79.41 44.08 -3.59
C LEU A 8 78.63 42.79 -3.82
N MET A 9 79.33 41.68 -4.08
CA MET A 9 78.70 40.37 -4.24
C MET A 9 77.99 39.93 -2.96
N LEU A 10 78.63 40.09 -1.80
CA LEU A 10 78.02 39.78 -0.50
C LEU A 10 76.81 40.69 -0.20
N PHE A 11 76.88 41.97 -0.57
CA PHE A 11 75.76 42.90 -0.41
C PHE A 11 74.56 42.52 -1.30
N VAL A 12 74.80 42.18 -2.57
CA VAL A 12 73.75 41.69 -3.49
C VAL A 12 73.16 40.38 -2.99
N LEU A 13 73.99 39.46 -2.47
CA LEU A 13 73.51 38.21 -1.87
C LEU A 13 72.62 38.47 -0.65
N ALA A 14 73.03 39.38 0.25
CA ALA A 14 72.23 39.77 1.40
C ALA A 14 70.89 40.38 0.97
N LEU A 15 70.89 41.31 0.01
CA LEU A 15 69.66 41.89 -0.55
C LEU A 15 68.76 40.83 -1.19
N PHE A 16 69.33 39.89 -1.94
CA PHE A 16 68.58 38.81 -2.55
C PHE A 16 67.92 37.90 -1.50
N LEU A 17 68.64 37.52 -0.45
CA LEU A 17 68.10 36.72 0.65
C LEU A 17 67.01 37.48 1.41
N THR A 18 67.20 38.77 1.68
CA THR A 18 66.16 39.61 2.30
C THR A 18 64.92 39.69 1.43
N LEU A 19 65.06 39.86 0.11
CA LEU A 19 63.94 39.87 -0.82
C LEU A 19 63.22 38.51 -0.85
N LEU A 20 63.95 37.40 -0.82
CA LEU A 20 63.39 36.05 -0.82
C LEU A 20 62.53 35.83 0.43
N VAL A 21 63.00 36.26 1.61
CA VAL A 21 62.22 36.20 2.85
C VAL A 21 60.95 37.06 2.77
N LEU A 22 61.06 38.28 2.24
CA LEU A 22 59.91 39.17 2.07
C LEU A 22 58.86 38.56 1.11
N LEU A 23 59.32 38.00 -0.01
CA LEU A 23 58.46 37.39 -1.02
C LEU A 23 57.83 36.08 -0.54
N ASN A 24 58.54 35.31 0.29
CA ASN A 24 58.00 34.10 0.93
C ASN A 24 56.77 34.41 1.77
N ASN A 25 56.84 35.47 2.59
CA ASN A 25 55.73 35.84 3.46
C ASN A 25 54.62 36.59 2.70
N MET A 26 54.98 37.46 1.74
CA MET A 26 54.00 38.31 1.05
C MET A 26 53.29 37.60 -0.12
N LEU A 27 53.94 36.66 -0.82
CA LEU A 27 53.43 36.08 -2.06
C LEU A 27 53.31 34.56 -2.01
N PHE A 28 54.40 33.85 -1.69
CA PHE A 28 54.41 32.39 -1.81
C PHE A 28 53.48 31.71 -0.80
N GLN A 29 53.54 32.12 0.48
CA GLN A 29 52.66 31.58 1.52
C GLN A 29 51.17 31.82 1.22
N PRO A 30 50.70 33.05 0.91
CA PRO A 30 49.30 33.27 0.53
C PRO A 30 48.87 32.51 -0.72
N LEU A 31 49.75 32.39 -1.73
CA LEU A 31 49.44 31.70 -2.98
C LEU A 31 49.25 30.19 -2.76
N VAL A 32 50.16 29.55 -2.03
CA VAL A 32 50.06 28.12 -1.70
C VAL A 32 48.81 27.87 -0.87
N LYS A 33 48.55 28.72 0.14
CA LYS A 33 47.32 28.61 0.93
C LYS A 33 46.06 28.70 0.08
N PHE A 34 46.02 29.60 -0.90
CA PHE A 34 44.88 29.70 -1.81
C PHE A 34 44.72 28.46 -2.70
N MET A 35 45.82 27.82 -3.10
CA MET A 35 45.76 26.54 -3.83
C MET A 35 45.22 25.42 -2.93
N ASP A 36 45.72 25.32 -1.69
CA ASP A 36 45.24 24.33 -0.72
C ASP A 36 43.75 24.52 -0.38
N ASP A 37 43.32 25.77 -0.15
CA ASP A 37 41.92 26.10 0.12
C ASP A 37 41.02 25.72 -1.06
N ARG A 38 41.49 25.90 -2.29
CA ARG A 38 40.75 25.50 -3.51
C ARG A 38 40.66 23.99 -3.63
N ASP A 39 41.77 23.27 -3.45
CA ASP A 39 41.80 21.82 -3.54
C ASP A 39 40.90 21.19 -2.45
N ALA A 40 40.93 21.75 -1.23
CA ALA A 40 40.05 21.34 -0.14
C ALA A 40 38.57 21.61 -0.46
N SER A 41 38.24 22.77 -1.04
CA SER A 41 36.87 23.08 -1.46
C SER A 41 36.38 22.12 -2.53
N ILE A 42 37.19 21.85 -3.56
CA ILE A 42 36.83 20.93 -4.65
C ILE A 42 36.63 19.51 -4.12
N ALA A 43 37.52 19.04 -3.23
CA ALA A 43 37.40 17.73 -2.61
C ALA A 43 36.09 17.61 -1.80
N LYS A 44 35.77 18.64 -1.01
CA LYS A 44 34.53 18.70 -0.23
C LYS A 44 33.28 18.70 -1.11
N ASP A 45 33.28 19.49 -2.18
CA ASP A 45 32.14 19.57 -3.10
C ASP A 45 31.92 18.24 -3.83
N LEU A 46 33.00 17.55 -4.20
CA LEU A 46 32.95 16.23 -4.82
C LEU A 46 32.45 15.15 -3.85
N GLU A 47 32.87 15.19 -2.58
CA GLU A 47 32.37 14.29 -1.55
C GLU A 47 30.88 14.53 -1.26
N ALA A 48 30.46 15.80 -1.15
CA ALA A 48 29.06 16.16 -0.98
C ALA A 48 28.21 15.67 -2.16
N ALA A 49 28.65 15.87 -3.40
CA ALA A 49 27.95 15.39 -4.59
C ALA A 49 27.81 13.86 -4.60
N LYS A 50 28.87 13.13 -4.22
CA LYS A 50 28.81 11.67 -4.07
C LYS A 50 27.83 11.23 -2.97
N GLY A 51 27.87 11.87 -1.80
CA GLY A 51 26.96 11.58 -0.70
C GLY A 51 25.49 11.84 -1.05
N LEU A 52 25.21 12.92 -1.77
CA LEU A 52 23.88 13.24 -2.30
C LEU A 52 23.40 12.20 -3.33
N SER A 53 24.27 11.77 -4.25
CA SER A 53 23.93 10.72 -5.22
C SER A 53 23.62 9.38 -4.57
N GLY A 54 24.45 8.91 -3.62
CA GLY A 54 24.22 7.66 -2.91
C GLY A 54 22.97 7.69 -2.04
N ASN A 55 22.71 8.82 -1.36
CA ASN A 55 21.49 8.99 -0.57
C ASN A 55 20.22 8.99 -1.45
N THR A 56 20.31 9.44 -2.70
CA THR A 56 19.18 9.44 -3.64
C THR A 56 18.81 8.01 -4.07
N ASP A 57 19.80 7.16 -4.36
CA ASP A 57 19.55 5.75 -4.72
C ASP A 57 18.96 4.96 -3.55
N GLU A 58 19.46 5.17 -2.32
CA GLU A 58 18.88 4.56 -1.12
C GLU A 58 17.44 5.02 -0.84
N LEU A 59 17.15 6.31 -1.04
CA LEU A 59 15.80 6.86 -0.87
C LEU A 59 14.84 6.32 -1.94
N ASN A 60 15.29 6.18 -3.18
CA ASN A 60 14.49 5.56 -4.24
C ASN A 60 14.20 4.09 -3.93
N ALA A 61 15.20 3.31 -3.49
CA ALA A 61 15.00 1.92 -3.12
C ALA A 61 13.99 1.76 -1.96
N LYS A 62 14.06 2.62 -0.94
CA LYS A 62 13.08 2.64 0.15
C LYS A 62 11.68 3.03 -0.33
N ALA A 63 11.58 3.99 -1.24
CA ALA A 63 10.30 4.39 -1.82
C ALA A 63 9.65 3.23 -2.60
N ASP A 64 10.43 2.52 -3.42
CA ASP A 64 9.96 1.35 -4.18
C ASP A 64 9.52 0.21 -3.24
N GLU A 65 10.27 -0.03 -2.16
CA GLU A 65 9.90 -1.01 -1.14
C GLU A 65 8.56 -0.66 -0.47
N ILE A 66 8.38 0.60 -0.06
CA ILE A 66 7.13 1.08 0.55
C ILE A 66 5.96 0.93 -0.42
N ILE A 67 6.14 1.31 -1.70
CA ILE A 67 5.09 1.19 -2.72
C ILE A 67 4.74 -0.28 -2.97
N SER A 68 5.74 -1.17 -3.03
CA SER A 68 5.54 -2.61 -3.20
C SER A 68 4.75 -3.20 -2.03
N ASN A 69 5.16 -2.88 -0.80
CA ASN A 69 4.47 -3.34 0.41
C ASN A 69 3.03 -2.82 0.48
N ALA A 70 2.80 -1.54 0.18
CA ALA A 70 1.45 -0.97 0.14
C ALA A 70 0.56 -1.64 -0.92
N LYS A 71 1.10 -1.98 -2.10
CA LYS A 71 0.37 -2.73 -3.14
C LYS A 71 -0.01 -4.13 -2.67
N ASN A 72 0.92 -4.84 -2.02
CA ASN A 72 0.67 -6.19 -1.51
C ASN A 72 -0.38 -6.17 -0.38
N GLU A 73 -0.30 -5.20 0.52
CA GLU A 73 -1.28 -5.03 1.59
C GLU A 73 -2.67 -4.70 1.03
N ALA A 74 -2.76 -3.78 0.06
CA ALA A 74 -4.02 -3.46 -0.61
C ALA A 74 -4.62 -4.67 -1.35
N ALA A 75 -3.79 -5.49 -2.00
CA ALA A 75 -4.23 -6.73 -2.63
C ALA A 75 -4.76 -7.74 -1.60
N SER A 76 -4.06 -7.89 -0.48
CA SER A 76 -4.47 -8.76 0.63
C SER A 76 -5.80 -8.32 1.25
N ILE A 77 -5.97 -7.01 1.51
CA ILE A 77 -7.22 -6.44 2.02
C ILE A 77 -8.37 -6.71 1.04
N ARG A 78 -8.15 -6.48 -0.26
CA ARG A 78 -9.16 -6.73 -1.29
C ARG A 78 -9.55 -8.21 -1.33
N GLN A 79 -8.56 -9.11 -1.31
CA GLN A 79 -8.81 -10.54 -1.35
C GLN A 79 -9.60 -10.98 -0.11
N LYS A 80 -9.19 -10.53 1.07
CA LYS A 80 -9.89 -10.81 2.32
C LYS A 80 -11.34 -10.30 2.30
N ALA A 81 -11.58 -9.09 1.83
CA ALA A 81 -12.93 -8.55 1.71
C ALA A 81 -13.81 -9.37 0.74
N ILE A 82 -13.24 -9.84 -0.37
CA ILE A 82 -13.95 -10.71 -1.32
C ILE A 82 -14.30 -12.06 -0.66
N ASP A 83 -13.35 -12.66 0.05
CA ASP A 83 -13.53 -13.97 0.68
C ASP A 83 -14.52 -13.90 1.86
N ASP A 84 -14.47 -12.82 2.65
CA ASP A 84 -15.42 -12.56 3.74
C ASP A 84 -16.84 -12.38 3.18
N GLU A 85 -17.01 -11.56 2.12
CA GLU A 85 -18.32 -11.34 1.50
C GLU A 85 -18.87 -12.61 0.84
N LYS A 86 -18.00 -13.40 0.20
CA LYS A 86 -18.38 -14.69 -0.40
C LYS A 86 -18.87 -15.67 0.67
N THR A 87 -18.20 -15.71 1.81
CA THR A 87 -18.59 -16.55 2.95
C THR A 87 -19.93 -16.10 3.53
N LEU A 88 -20.11 -14.77 3.70
CA LEU A 88 -21.35 -14.20 4.19
C LEU A 88 -22.53 -14.46 3.23
N ALA A 89 -22.29 -14.34 1.92
CA ALA A 89 -23.29 -14.64 0.90
C ALA A 89 -23.68 -16.12 0.92
N ALA A 90 -22.71 -17.03 1.01
CA ALA A 90 -22.97 -18.46 1.12
C ALA A 90 -23.81 -18.79 2.36
N SER A 91 -23.46 -18.22 3.52
CA SER A 91 -24.21 -18.42 4.77
C SER A 91 -25.64 -17.86 4.68
N LYS A 92 -25.84 -16.69 4.05
CA LYS A 92 -27.18 -16.13 3.81
C LYS A 92 -28.03 -17.01 2.91
N VAL A 93 -27.44 -17.56 1.84
CA VAL A 93 -28.14 -18.48 0.93
C VAL A 93 -28.55 -19.75 1.67
N GLU A 94 -27.65 -20.37 2.42
CA GLU A 94 -27.92 -21.56 3.22
C GLU A 94 -29.03 -21.30 4.26
N THR A 95 -28.97 -20.17 4.97
CA THR A 95 -30.01 -19.78 5.92
C THR A 95 -31.37 -19.62 5.23
N LYS A 96 -31.40 -18.97 4.06
CA LYS A 96 -32.65 -18.79 3.29
C LYS A 96 -33.20 -20.10 2.75
N GLN A 97 -32.34 -21.03 2.35
CA GLN A 97 -32.75 -22.38 1.96
C GLN A 97 -33.37 -23.13 3.14
N ASN A 98 -32.73 -23.12 4.31
CA ASN A 98 -33.26 -23.77 5.51
C ASN A 98 -34.60 -23.16 5.96
N GLU A 99 -34.74 -21.83 5.87
CA GLU A 99 -36.02 -21.14 6.12
C GLU A 99 -37.10 -21.59 5.12
N LEU A 100 -36.78 -21.67 3.83
CA LEU A 100 -37.71 -22.12 2.80
C LEU A 100 -38.15 -23.57 3.01
N ASP A 101 -37.21 -24.46 3.32
CA ASP A 101 -37.53 -25.87 3.59
C ASP A 101 -38.43 -26.01 4.81
N THR A 102 -38.18 -25.22 5.85
CA THR A 102 -39.02 -25.17 7.05
C THR A 102 -40.44 -24.68 6.74
N GLU A 103 -40.56 -23.59 5.99
CA GLU A 103 -41.86 -23.05 5.59
C GLU A 103 -42.60 -23.99 4.62
N TYR A 104 -41.88 -24.67 3.73
CA TYR A 104 -42.45 -25.69 2.85
C TYR A 104 -43.01 -26.87 3.65
N ASN A 105 -42.26 -27.38 4.63
CA ASN A 105 -42.74 -28.47 5.48
C ASN A 105 -44.00 -28.05 6.28
N LYS A 106 -44.03 -26.85 6.85
CA LYS A 106 -45.22 -26.30 7.51
C LYS A 106 -46.41 -26.18 6.55
N PHE A 107 -46.16 -25.74 5.31
CA PHE A 107 -47.21 -25.65 4.29
C PHE A 107 -47.79 -27.03 3.95
N VAL A 108 -46.94 -28.06 3.80
CA VAL A 108 -47.37 -29.44 3.55
C VAL A 108 -48.20 -29.99 4.71
N GLU A 109 -47.77 -29.76 5.95
CA GLU A 109 -48.56 -30.15 7.15
C GLU A 109 -49.92 -29.48 7.17
N LYS A 110 -49.97 -28.16 6.90
CA LYS A 110 -51.22 -27.40 6.84
C LYS A 110 -52.14 -27.92 5.73
N LEU A 111 -51.59 -28.24 4.56
CA LEU A 111 -52.35 -28.75 3.42
C LEU A 111 -52.94 -30.14 3.72
N ASN A 112 -52.20 -31.00 4.42
CA ASN A 112 -52.72 -32.29 4.89
C ASN A 112 -53.86 -32.09 5.92
N SER A 113 -53.72 -31.16 6.86
CA SER A 113 -54.78 -30.82 7.82
C SER A 113 -56.03 -30.27 7.14
N GLU A 114 -55.88 -29.36 6.18
CA GLU A 114 -56.99 -28.81 5.39
C GLU A 114 -57.70 -29.91 4.57
N LYS A 115 -56.95 -30.86 4.01
CA LYS A 115 -57.51 -32.02 3.30
C LYS A 115 -58.34 -32.93 4.21
N GLU A 116 -57.83 -33.24 5.41
CA GLU A 116 -58.56 -33.99 6.44
C GLU A 116 -59.85 -33.26 6.85
N ASN A 117 -59.76 -31.95 7.14
CA ASN A 117 -60.90 -31.12 7.49
C ASN A 117 -61.95 -31.06 6.38
N LEU A 118 -61.52 -30.90 5.12
CA LEU A 118 -62.41 -30.90 3.96
C LEU A 118 -63.13 -32.25 3.82
N LYS A 119 -62.40 -33.36 3.96
CA LYS A 119 -62.97 -34.71 3.91
C LYS A 119 -64.03 -34.91 5.01
N ASN A 120 -63.73 -34.50 6.24
CA ASN A 120 -64.65 -34.60 7.38
C ASN A 120 -65.90 -33.71 7.20
N SER A 121 -65.72 -32.51 6.64
CA SER A 121 -66.83 -31.61 6.28
C SER A 121 -67.71 -32.22 5.19
N LEU A 122 -67.12 -32.80 4.14
CA LEU A 122 -67.86 -33.46 3.07
C LEU A 122 -68.66 -34.66 3.59
N LEU A 123 -68.07 -35.48 4.47
CA LEU A 123 -68.74 -36.61 5.10
C LEU A 123 -69.91 -36.16 5.99
N SER A 124 -69.73 -35.08 6.75
CA SER A 124 -70.79 -34.49 7.58
C SER A 124 -71.94 -33.91 6.76
N GLN A 125 -71.66 -33.40 5.56
CA GLN A 125 -72.67 -32.84 4.65
C GLN A 125 -73.31 -33.90 3.72
N MET A 126 -72.71 -35.09 3.60
CA MET A 126 -73.22 -36.20 2.78
C MET A 126 -74.68 -36.61 3.10
N PRO A 127 -75.14 -36.65 4.38
CA PRO A 127 -76.54 -36.94 4.70
C PRO A 127 -77.50 -35.88 4.18
N LEU A 128 -77.15 -34.59 4.32
CA LEU A 128 -77.93 -33.47 3.78
C LEU A 128 -77.99 -33.52 2.26
N PHE A 129 -76.88 -33.88 1.62
CA PHE A 129 -76.82 -34.08 0.17
C PHE A 129 -77.72 -35.26 -0.26
N LYS A 130 -77.72 -36.36 0.48
CA LYS A 130 -78.58 -37.53 0.23
C LYS A 130 -80.07 -37.21 0.42
N GLU A 131 -80.43 -36.44 1.45
CA GLU A 131 -81.81 -35.96 1.65
C GLU A 131 -82.27 -35.04 0.52
N SER A 132 -81.44 -34.06 0.13
CA SER A 132 -81.77 -33.15 -0.98
C SER A 132 -81.91 -33.88 -2.32
N LEU A 133 -81.10 -34.91 -2.58
CA LEU A 133 -81.26 -35.79 -3.73
C LEU A 133 -82.57 -36.58 -3.66
N LYS A 134 -82.87 -37.23 -2.52
CA LYS A 134 -84.15 -37.93 -2.33
C LYS A 134 -85.33 -36.98 -2.57
N ALA A 135 -85.31 -35.79 -1.99
CA ALA A 135 -86.37 -34.80 -2.15
C ALA A 135 -86.59 -34.35 -3.61
N LYS A 136 -85.52 -34.30 -4.43
CA LYS A 136 -85.63 -34.04 -5.88
C LYS A 136 -86.20 -35.23 -6.64
N PHE A 137 -85.83 -36.46 -6.29
CA PHE A 137 -86.34 -37.67 -6.96
C PHE A 137 -87.78 -38.03 -6.56
N THR A 138 -88.22 -37.73 -5.34
CA THR A 138 -89.62 -37.92 -4.90
C THR A 138 -90.58 -36.84 -5.45
N LYS A 139 -90.03 -35.77 -6.06
CA LYS A 139 -90.80 -34.73 -6.75
C LYS A 139 -90.96 -34.98 -8.26
N LEU A 140 -90.42 -36.10 -8.76
CA LEU A 140 -90.79 -36.69 -10.06
C LEU A 140 -91.89 -37.74 -9.83
#